data_AF-A0A820JJ43-F1
#
_entry.id   AF-A0A820JJ43-F1
#
_cell.length_a   1.000
_cell.length_b   1.000
_cell.length_c   1.000
_cell.angle_alpha   90.00
_cell.angle_beta   90.00
_cell.angle_gamma   90.00
#
_symmetry.space_group_name_H-M   'P 1'
#
loop_
_entity.id
_entity.type
_entity.pdbx_description
1 polymer ?
#
loop_
_entity_poly.entity_id
_entity_poly.type
_entity_poly.pdbx_seq_one_letter_code
_entity_poly.pdbx_strand_id
1 'polypeptide(L)'
;FNNGQIWIDSAVHGNNYLTNVISKNKKINLMPPQKKTVDNGNTNEWDISTLTAILLHSDRPQTLNTNEIQKLDQEDLLLEQLRLLRNKLAHNSSKSIGDIEFNQLWNDLSTILVAFGDIDTELDKLKDDSVFESPEQTINEENKNEALRLNSLGTQAHKDGKYSEAIKFFIQATVLSSVSNHDRATFFSNMAASRVSLYKQHLYTVDNCEDDDITKELDRALKDAKQARKLWVTWWKAHFRVGQVYAILVDHDKAINSFER
;
A
#
# COMPACT_ATOMS: atom_id res chain seq x y z
N PHE A 1 6.64 -18.12 21.19
CA PHE A 1 6.59 -18.39 19.74
C PHE A 1 7.20 -19.76 19.46
N ASN A 2 6.58 -20.60 18.62
CA ASN A 2 7.10 -21.89 18.16
C ASN A 2 7.74 -22.84 19.22
N ASN A 3 7.00 -23.22 20.27
CA ASN A 3 7.50 -24.14 21.33
C ASN A 3 8.81 -23.68 22.01
N GLY A 4 9.06 -22.37 22.09
CA GLY A 4 10.25 -21.81 22.73
C GLY A 4 11.44 -21.58 21.78
N GLN A 5 11.28 -21.86 20.49
CA GLN A 5 12.26 -21.47 19.48
C GLN A 5 12.12 -19.99 19.11
N ILE A 6 13.27 -19.34 18.88
CA ILE A 6 13.31 -17.97 18.34
C ILE A 6 12.66 -17.99 16.96
N TRP A 7 11.78 -17.02 16.70
CA TRP A 7 11.16 -16.88 15.39
C TRP A 7 12.21 -16.48 14.34
N ILE A 8 12.20 -17.17 13.19
CA ILE A 8 13.03 -16.84 12.04
C ILE A 8 12.12 -16.70 10.83
N ASP A 9 12.15 -15.51 10.21
CA ASP A 9 11.33 -15.20 9.04
C ASP A 9 11.60 -16.19 7.90
N SER A 10 10.68 -17.16 7.73
CA SER A 10 10.81 -18.25 6.77
C SER A 10 9.50 -19.03 6.67
N ALA A 11 9.20 -19.55 5.47
CA ALA A 11 8.00 -20.35 5.22
C ALA A 11 7.91 -21.59 6.14
N VAL A 12 9.05 -22.16 6.55
CA VAL A 12 9.09 -23.30 7.48
C VAL A 12 8.51 -22.91 8.85
N HIS A 13 8.93 -21.77 9.40
CA HIS A 13 8.42 -21.29 10.69
C HIS A 13 6.97 -20.84 10.59
N GLY A 14 6.61 -20.16 9.49
CA GLY A 14 5.24 -19.76 9.18
C GLY A 14 4.26 -20.93 9.15
N ASN A 15 4.56 -21.94 8.33
CA ASN A 15 3.75 -23.14 8.19
C ASN A 15 3.63 -23.94 9.50
N ASN A 16 4.74 -24.07 10.24
CA ASN A 16 4.73 -24.73 11.55
C ASN A 16 3.80 -23.99 12.53
N TYR A 17 3.90 -22.65 12.59
CA TYR A 17 3.09 -21.85 13.49
C TYR A 17 1.60 -21.95 13.17
N LEU A 18 1.23 -21.92 11.88
CA LEU A 18 -0.16 -22.15 11.46
C LEU A 18 -0.67 -23.54 11.89
N THR A 19 0.13 -24.56 11.62
CA THR A 19 -0.27 -25.96 11.82
C THR A 19 -0.31 -26.34 13.30
N ASN A 20 0.60 -25.82 14.10
CA ASN A 20 0.80 -26.28 15.48
C ASN A 20 0.29 -25.31 16.54
N VAL A 21 0.20 -24.02 16.25
CA VAL A 21 -0.24 -23.00 17.21
C VAL A 21 -1.63 -22.49 16.83
N ILE A 22 -1.78 -21.93 15.64
CA ILE A 22 -3.04 -21.28 15.22
C ILE A 22 -4.16 -22.30 15.07
N SER A 23 -3.91 -23.47 14.47
CA SER A 23 -4.95 -24.51 14.28
C SER A 23 -5.52 -25.03 15.60
N LYS A 24 -4.73 -25.01 16.68
CA LYS A 24 -5.08 -25.52 18.00
C LYS A 24 -5.68 -24.45 18.89
N ASN A 25 -5.35 -23.18 18.66
CA ASN A 25 -5.85 -22.05 19.43
C ASN A 25 -7.06 -21.40 18.74
N LYS A 26 -8.26 -21.81 19.14
CA LYS A 26 -9.53 -21.28 18.59
C LYS A 26 -9.75 -19.78 18.84
N LYS A 27 -8.97 -19.13 19.70
CA LYS A 27 -9.06 -17.68 19.93
C LYS A 27 -8.35 -16.88 18.83
N ILE A 28 -7.37 -17.48 18.14
CA ILE A 28 -6.70 -16.85 16.99
C ILE A 28 -7.55 -17.10 15.74
N ASN A 29 -8.36 -16.12 15.38
CA ASN A 29 -9.18 -16.19 14.16
C ASN A 29 -8.59 -15.32 13.05
N LEU A 30 -7.85 -15.95 12.14
CA LEU A 30 -7.28 -15.29 10.96
C LEU A 30 -8.09 -15.60 9.70
N MET A 31 -8.34 -14.57 8.90
CA MET A 31 -8.93 -14.69 7.57
C MET A 31 -7.97 -15.37 6.59
N PRO A 32 -8.45 -15.97 5.48
CA PRO A 32 -7.58 -16.66 4.53
C PRO A 32 -6.39 -15.83 4.01
N PRO A 33 -6.52 -14.52 3.69
CA PRO A 33 -5.37 -13.70 3.31
C PRO A 33 -4.32 -13.56 4.41
N GLN A 34 -4.75 -13.43 5.67
CA GLN A 34 -3.86 -13.31 6.83
C GLN A 34 -3.16 -14.65 7.11
N LYS A 35 -3.87 -15.77 6.94
CA LYS A 35 -3.23 -17.10 7.03
C LYS A 35 -2.14 -17.25 5.98
N LYS A 36 -2.35 -16.74 4.76
CA LYS A 36 -1.33 -16.81 3.71
C LYS A 36 -0.06 -16.03 4.05
N THR A 37 -0.18 -14.82 4.61
CA THR A 37 0.99 -14.03 5.01
C THR A 37 1.72 -14.66 6.20
N VAL A 38 1.00 -15.28 7.13
CA VAL A 38 1.62 -16.07 8.21
C VAL A 38 2.32 -17.32 7.68
N ASP A 39 1.75 -18.02 6.68
CA ASP A 39 2.34 -19.22 6.07
C ASP A 39 3.68 -18.92 5.38
N ASN A 40 3.78 -17.76 4.73
CA ASN A 40 5.04 -17.27 4.16
C ASN A 40 6.11 -17.04 5.24
N GLY A 41 5.69 -16.84 6.50
CA GLY A 41 6.55 -16.64 7.66
C GLY A 41 7.35 -15.36 7.65
N ASN A 42 7.09 -14.43 6.73
CA ASN A 42 7.71 -13.11 6.67
C ASN A 42 6.90 -12.12 7.51
N THR A 43 7.39 -11.74 8.68
CA THR A 43 6.67 -10.83 9.59
C THR A 43 6.44 -9.44 9.00
N ASN A 44 7.26 -9.02 8.02
CA ASN A 44 7.06 -7.76 7.29
C ASN A 44 5.80 -7.75 6.40
N GLU A 45 5.20 -8.91 6.15
CA GLU A 45 3.93 -9.04 5.39
C GLU A 45 2.70 -9.04 6.30
N TRP A 46 2.89 -9.00 7.63
CA TRP A 46 1.80 -9.10 8.57
C TRP A 46 1.20 -7.73 8.83
N ASP A 47 -0.09 -7.58 8.55
CA ASP A 47 -0.79 -6.36 8.92
C ASP A 47 -0.99 -6.28 10.44
N ILE A 48 -1.28 -5.08 10.93
CA ILE A 48 -1.51 -4.82 12.35
C ILE A 48 -2.61 -5.72 12.93
N SER A 49 -3.64 -6.04 12.14
CA SER A 49 -4.73 -6.94 12.55
C SER A 49 -4.22 -8.35 12.86
N THR A 50 -3.33 -8.86 12.00
CA THR A 50 -2.70 -10.19 12.11
C THR A 50 -1.77 -10.21 13.30
N LEU A 51 -0.90 -9.21 13.43
CA LEU A 51 0.03 -9.07 14.55
C LEU A 51 -0.69 -9.03 15.89
N THR A 52 -1.69 -8.15 16.04
CA THR A 52 -2.43 -8.02 17.30
C THR A 52 -3.22 -9.29 17.63
N ALA A 53 -3.82 -9.96 16.66
CA ALA A 53 -4.55 -11.20 16.89
C ALA A 53 -3.64 -12.35 17.38
N ILE A 54 -2.41 -12.42 16.86
CA ILE A 54 -1.41 -13.42 17.23
C ILE A 54 -0.83 -13.11 18.63
N LEU A 55 -0.45 -11.86 18.89
CA LEU A 55 0.19 -11.46 20.13
C LEU A 55 -0.74 -11.65 21.34
N LEU A 56 -1.98 -11.15 21.26
CA LEU A 56 -2.98 -11.22 22.33
C LEU A 56 -3.34 -12.64 22.78
N HIS A 57 -3.16 -13.63 21.92
CA HIS A 57 -3.58 -15.00 22.17
C HIS A 57 -2.41 -15.97 22.16
N SER A 58 -1.18 -15.46 22.22
CA SER A 58 -0.01 -16.30 22.35
C SER A 58 0.03 -16.96 23.73
N ASP A 59 0.35 -18.26 23.77
CA ASP A 59 0.47 -18.97 25.03
C ASP A 59 1.62 -18.42 25.88
N ARG A 60 1.32 -18.10 27.13
CA ARG A 60 2.30 -17.58 28.08
C ARG A 60 3.10 -18.75 28.71
N PRO A 61 4.43 -18.61 28.86
CA PRO A 61 5.21 -19.59 29.61
C PRO A 61 4.73 -19.71 31.05
N GLN A 62 4.64 -20.94 31.57
CA GLN A 62 4.27 -21.20 32.97
C GLN A 62 5.38 -20.81 33.98
N THR A 63 6.55 -20.42 33.48
CA THR A 63 7.76 -20.10 34.27
C THR A 63 7.85 -18.63 34.67
N LEU A 64 6.90 -17.79 34.27
CA LEU A 64 6.95 -16.36 34.53
C LEU A 64 6.66 -16.03 36.00
N ASN A 65 7.35 -15.02 36.52
CA ASN A 65 7.06 -14.49 37.84
C ASN A 65 5.93 -13.44 37.82
N THR A 66 5.42 -13.06 38.98
CA THR A 66 4.29 -12.12 39.12
C THR A 66 4.53 -10.79 38.41
N ASN A 67 5.75 -10.24 38.47
CA ASN A 67 6.06 -8.95 37.84
C ASN A 67 6.09 -9.07 36.31
N GLU A 68 6.60 -10.18 35.78
CA GLU A 68 6.59 -10.48 34.34
C GLU A 68 5.16 -10.67 33.83
N ILE A 69 4.32 -11.37 34.59
CA ILE A 69 2.90 -11.53 34.27
C ILE A 69 2.20 -10.18 34.22
N GLN A 70 2.41 -9.31 35.22
CA GLN A 70 1.82 -7.98 35.25
C GLN A 70 2.26 -7.10 34.08
N LYS A 71 3.53 -7.20 33.66
CA LYS A 71 4.02 -6.49 32.47
C LYS A 71 3.32 -6.98 31.20
N LEU A 72 3.20 -8.29 31.02
CA LEU A 72 2.48 -8.86 29.88
C LEU A 72 0.98 -8.52 29.91
N ASP A 73 0.35 -8.49 31.08
CA ASP A 73 -1.04 -8.05 31.20
C ASP A 73 -1.21 -6.59 30.77
N GLN A 74 -0.24 -5.73 31.08
CA GLN A 74 -0.22 -4.34 30.62
C GLN A 74 0.00 -4.25 29.10
N GLU A 75 0.90 -5.06 28.54
CA GLU A 75 1.12 -5.13 27.09
C GLU A 75 -0.13 -5.62 26.35
N ASP A 76 -0.84 -6.64 26.87
CA ASP A 76 -2.09 -7.13 26.31
C ASP A 76 -3.19 -6.05 26.34
N LEU A 77 -3.25 -5.26 27.42
CA LEU A 77 -4.18 -4.11 27.50
C LEU A 77 -3.87 -3.07 26.42
N LEU A 78 -2.59 -2.76 26.19
CA LEU A 78 -2.16 -1.82 25.16
C LEU A 78 -2.45 -2.36 23.74
N LEU A 79 -2.23 -3.66 23.51
CA LEU A 79 -2.57 -4.32 22.24
C LEU A 79 -4.08 -4.30 21.98
N GLU A 80 -4.90 -4.50 23.00
CA GLU A 80 -6.36 -4.39 22.89
C GLU A 80 -6.79 -2.95 22.54
N GLN A 81 -6.21 -1.94 23.19
CA GLN A 81 -6.46 -0.55 22.85
C GLN A 81 -6.06 -0.22 21.42
N LEU A 82 -4.90 -0.70 20.96
CA LEU A 82 -4.43 -0.54 19.58
C LEU A 82 -5.40 -1.19 18.58
N ARG A 83 -5.91 -2.39 18.89
CA ARG A 83 -6.92 -3.09 18.08
C ARG A 83 -8.19 -2.26 17.93
N LEU A 84 -8.69 -1.71 19.04
CA LEU A 84 -9.90 -0.91 19.06
C LEU A 84 -9.74 0.41 18.29
N LEU A 85 -8.60 1.08 18.46
CA LEU A 85 -8.27 2.31 17.73
C LEU A 85 -8.21 2.06 16.22
N ARG A 86 -7.54 0.99 15.79
CA ARG A 86 -7.51 0.57 14.38
C ARG A 86 -8.91 0.26 13.85
N ASN A 87 -9.73 -0.46 14.61
CA ASN A 87 -11.10 -0.79 14.20
C ASN A 87 -11.96 0.48 14.04
N LYS A 88 -11.81 1.45 14.94
CA LYS A 88 -12.50 2.75 14.85
C LYS A 88 -12.13 3.49 13.57
N LEU A 89 -10.85 3.50 13.21
CA LEU A 89 -10.37 4.09 11.95
C LEU A 89 -10.87 3.34 10.72
N ALA A 90 -10.70 2.01 10.69
CA ALA A 90 -11.04 1.18 9.54
C ALA A 90 -12.54 1.11 9.25
N HIS A 91 -13.38 1.25 10.28
CA HIS A 91 -14.84 1.21 10.15
C HIS A 91 -15.49 2.60 10.27
N ASN A 92 -14.72 3.67 10.14
CA ASN A 92 -15.28 5.02 10.16
C ASN A 92 -16.14 5.25 8.92
N SER A 93 -17.45 5.47 9.13
CA SER A 93 -18.43 5.61 8.06
C SER A 93 -18.22 6.82 7.15
N SER A 94 -17.66 7.91 7.67
CA SER A 94 -17.46 9.14 6.88
C SER A 94 -16.21 9.08 5.99
N LYS A 95 -15.33 8.09 6.18
CA LYS A 95 -14.00 8.01 5.53
C LYS A 95 -13.19 9.32 5.67
N SER A 96 -13.53 10.13 6.66
CA SER A 96 -12.89 11.40 6.99
C SER A 96 -13.03 11.63 8.49
N ILE A 97 -12.00 12.22 9.08
CA ILE A 97 -11.97 12.62 10.49
C ILE A 97 -11.61 14.10 10.54
N GLY A 98 -12.23 14.85 11.45
CA GLY A 98 -11.90 16.26 11.66
C GLY A 98 -10.68 16.41 12.57
N ASP A 99 -10.07 17.59 12.60
CA ASP A 99 -8.83 17.86 13.34
C ASP A 99 -8.91 17.48 14.83
N ILE A 100 -10.05 17.73 15.48
CA ILE A 100 -10.25 17.36 16.90
C ILE A 100 -10.19 15.84 17.08
N GLU A 101 -10.87 15.09 16.22
CA GLU A 101 -10.87 13.63 16.29
C GLU A 101 -9.50 13.07 15.91
N PHE A 102 -8.86 13.63 14.88
CA PHE A 102 -7.50 13.27 14.49
C PHE A 102 -6.53 13.45 15.65
N ASN A 103 -6.52 14.60 16.31
CA ASN A 103 -5.60 14.87 17.42
C ASN A 103 -5.82 13.92 18.59
N GLN A 104 -7.08 13.57 18.89
CA GLN A 104 -7.39 12.59 19.94
C GLN A 104 -6.88 11.20 19.57
N LEU A 105 -7.21 10.72 18.36
CA LEU A 105 -6.79 9.41 17.88
C LEU A 105 -5.26 9.30 17.77
N TRP A 106 -4.61 10.37 17.33
CA TRP A 106 -3.16 10.46 17.28
C TRP A 106 -2.54 10.36 18.68
N ASN A 107 -3.06 11.13 19.65
CA ASN A 107 -2.56 11.09 21.01
C ASN A 107 -2.72 9.70 21.66
N ASP A 108 -3.88 9.06 21.44
CA ASP A 108 -4.15 7.70 21.93
C ASP A 108 -3.17 6.69 21.31
N LEU A 109 -2.93 6.78 19.99
CA LEU A 109 -1.97 5.93 19.28
C LEU A 109 -0.54 6.16 19.76
N SER A 110 -0.08 7.42 19.84
CA SER A 110 1.26 7.77 20.29
C SER A 110 1.53 7.28 21.70
N THR A 111 0.56 7.42 22.61
CA THR A 111 0.68 6.91 24.00
C THR A 111 0.92 5.41 24.01
N ILE A 112 0.19 4.65 23.19
CA ILE A 112 0.35 3.19 23.09
C ILE A 112 1.71 2.82 22.50
N LEU A 113 2.14 3.47 21.43
CA LEU A 113 3.41 3.17 20.75
C LEU A 113 4.62 3.51 21.64
N VAL A 114 4.60 4.65 22.32
CA VAL A 114 5.64 5.01 23.31
C VAL A 114 5.70 3.98 24.43
N ALA A 115 4.56 3.44 24.88
CA ALA A 115 4.53 2.37 25.87
C ALA A 115 5.15 1.05 25.36
N PHE A 116 5.12 0.79 24.04
CA PHE A 116 5.84 -0.31 23.40
C PHE A 116 7.32 -0.01 23.10
N GLY A 117 7.78 1.22 23.36
CA GLY A 117 9.17 1.63 23.23
C GLY A 117 9.49 2.50 22.02
N ASP A 118 8.50 2.98 21.28
CA ASP A 118 8.71 4.00 20.24
C ASP A 118 9.12 5.35 20.85
N ILE A 119 9.71 6.20 20.01
CA ILE A 119 10.23 7.52 20.40
C ILE A 119 9.22 8.59 19.98
N ASP A 120 8.72 9.35 20.93
CA ASP A 120 7.71 10.40 20.73
C ASP A 120 8.09 11.39 19.62
N THR A 121 9.36 11.83 19.59
CA THR A 121 9.87 12.74 18.54
C THR A 121 9.94 12.12 17.15
N GLU A 122 10.09 10.79 17.04
CA GLU A 122 10.02 10.11 15.75
C GLU A 122 8.58 9.95 15.29
N LEU A 123 7.65 9.72 16.22
CA LEU A 123 6.21 9.70 15.93
C LEU A 123 5.73 11.06 15.45
N ASP A 124 6.16 12.16 16.07
CA ASP A 124 5.76 13.51 15.65
C ASP A 124 6.11 13.83 14.18
N LYS A 125 7.18 13.23 13.64
CA LYS A 125 7.54 13.38 12.22
C LYS A 125 6.50 12.75 11.28
N LEU A 126 5.76 11.75 11.75
CA LEU A 126 4.71 11.07 10.97
C LEU A 126 3.42 11.90 10.84
N LYS A 127 3.29 13.02 11.57
CA LYS A 127 2.19 13.99 11.37
C LYS A 127 2.35 14.80 10.09
N ASP A 128 3.57 14.84 9.56
CA ASP A 128 3.90 15.55 8.33
C ASP A 128 4.00 14.54 7.19
N ASP A 129 3.30 14.83 6.08
CA ASP A 129 3.35 14.03 4.86
C ASP A 129 4.77 13.97 4.27
N SER A 130 5.69 14.85 4.72
CA SER A 130 7.11 14.79 4.38
C SER A 130 7.77 13.46 4.71
N VAL A 131 7.21 12.65 5.62
CA VAL A 131 7.73 11.30 5.88
C VAL A 131 7.50 10.33 4.71
N PHE A 132 6.53 10.64 3.85
CA PHE A 132 6.25 9.88 2.62
C PHE A 132 6.94 10.48 1.39
N GLU A 133 7.62 11.62 1.56
CA GLU A 133 8.41 12.23 0.50
C GLU A 133 9.62 11.36 0.17
N SER A 134 9.94 11.31 -1.13
CA SER A 134 11.14 10.62 -1.55
C SER A 134 12.38 11.33 -0.99
N PRO A 135 13.45 10.60 -0.62
CA PRO A 135 14.72 11.21 -0.23
C PRO A 135 15.21 12.21 -1.29
N GLU A 136 15.99 13.22 -0.89
CA GLU A 136 16.59 14.17 -1.82
C GLU A 136 17.27 13.45 -2.99
N GLN A 137 16.85 13.80 -4.21
CA GLN A 137 17.35 13.17 -5.42
C GLN A 137 18.33 14.11 -6.12
N THR A 138 19.47 13.57 -6.57
CA THR A 138 20.35 14.33 -7.46
C THR A 138 19.65 14.53 -8.80
N ILE A 139 19.22 15.75 -9.06
CA ILE A 139 18.53 16.12 -10.30
C ILE A 139 19.54 16.59 -11.35
N ASN A 140 19.38 16.08 -12.58
CA ASN A 140 20.02 16.64 -13.75
C ASN A 140 19.02 17.57 -14.46
N GLU A 141 19.32 18.86 -14.48
CA GLU A 141 18.34 19.86 -14.91
C GLU A 141 18.09 19.84 -16.43
N GLU A 142 19.05 19.41 -17.23
CA GLU A 142 18.85 19.18 -18.66
C GLU A 142 17.87 18.02 -18.90
N ASN A 143 18.10 16.88 -18.26
CA ASN A 143 17.21 15.72 -18.34
C ASN A 143 15.81 16.04 -17.80
N LYS A 144 15.71 16.80 -16.70
CA LYS A 144 14.42 17.24 -16.17
C LYS A 144 13.67 18.11 -17.17
N ASN A 145 14.33 19.11 -17.75
CA ASN A 145 13.71 19.99 -18.74
C ASN A 145 13.26 19.21 -19.98
N GLU A 146 14.07 18.27 -20.47
CA GLU A 146 13.69 17.41 -21.58
C GLU A 146 12.52 16.49 -21.23
N ALA A 147 12.51 15.90 -20.03
CA ALA A 147 11.42 15.06 -19.56
C ALA A 147 10.09 15.84 -19.46
N LEU A 148 10.14 17.08 -18.97
CA LEU A 148 8.98 17.97 -18.91
C LEU A 148 8.48 18.36 -20.31
N ARG A 149 9.40 18.61 -21.25
CA ARG A 149 9.06 18.88 -22.65
C ARG A 149 8.37 17.68 -23.29
N LEU A 150 8.93 16.47 -23.13
CA LEU A 150 8.33 15.21 -23.61
C LEU A 150 6.96 14.97 -22.98
N ASN A 151 6.81 15.17 -21.67
CA ASN A 151 5.52 15.06 -21.00
C ASN A 151 4.48 16.06 -21.54
N SER A 152 4.91 17.27 -21.87
CA SER A 152 4.04 18.28 -22.48
C SER A 152 3.58 17.88 -23.88
N LEU A 153 4.50 17.36 -24.71
CA LEU A 153 4.17 16.80 -26.03
C LEU A 153 3.23 15.60 -25.92
N GLY A 154 3.49 14.68 -25.00
CA GLY A 154 2.61 13.53 -24.75
C GLY A 154 1.21 13.97 -24.30
N THR A 155 1.14 14.98 -23.44
CA THR A 155 -0.14 15.55 -22.98
C THR A 155 -0.91 16.20 -24.13
N GLN A 156 -0.23 16.90 -25.03
CA GLN A 156 -0.86 17.49 -26.21
C GLN A 156 -1.35 16.41 -27.17
N ALA A 157 -0.51 15.42 -27.51
CA ALA A 157 -0.90 14.29 -28.34
C ALA A 157 -2.10 13.53 -27.76
N HIS A 158 -2.17 13.37 -26.44
CA HIS A 158 -3.32 12.78 -25.76
C HIS A 158 -4.60 13.59 -25.97
N LYS A 159 -4.54 14.92 -25.81
CA LYS A 159 -5.68 15.83 -26.05
C LYS A 159 -6.14 15.77 -27.50
N ASP A 160 -5.21 15.60 -28.44
CA ASP A 160 -5.48 15.48 -29.87
C ASP A 160 -6.04 14.09 -30.27
N GLY A 161 -6.23 13.16 -29.31
CA GLY A 161 -6.70 11.80 -29.58
C GLY A 161 -5.64 10.87 -30.18
N LYS A 162 -4.37 11.32 -30.25
CA LYS A 162 -3.22 10.56 -30.78
C LYS A 162 -2.57 9.73 -29.67
N TYR A 163 -3.31 8.78 -29.11
CA TYR A 163 -2.89 8.08 -27.89
C TYR A 163 -1.60 7.27 -28.04
N SER A 164 -1.39 6.59 -29.18
CA SER A 164 -0.14 5.85 -29.45
C SER A 164 1.09 6.77 -29.49
N GLU A 165 0.94 7.99 -30.00
CA GLU A 165 1.99 9.01 -30.02
C GLU A 165 2.24 9.55 -28.60
N ALA A 166 1.18 9.84 -27.85
CA ALA A 166 1.26 10.25 -26.46
C ALA A 166 2.06 9.25 -25.60
N ILE A 167 1.78 7.95 -25.74
CA ILE A 167 2.48 6.88 -25.04
C ILE A 167 3.99 6.90 -25.37
N LYS A 168 4.38 7.10 -26.63
CA LYS A 168 5.81 7.17 -27.02
C LYS A 168 6.53 8.31 -26.30
N PHE A 169 5.93 9.49 -26.23
CA PHE A 169 6.52 10.63 -25.52
C PHE A 169 6.66 10.36 -24.02
N PHE A 170 5.66 9.75 -23.38
CA PHE A 170 5.76 9.40 -21.96
C PHE A 170 6.80 8.31 -21.70
N ILE A 171 6.97 7.32 -22.60
CA ILE A 171 8.05 6.32 -22.50
C ILE A 171 9.41 7.02 -22.54
N GLN A 172 9.61 7.95 -23.48
CA GLN A 172 10.87 8.70 -23.57
C GLN A 172 11.13 9.54 -22.30
N ALA A 173 10.09 10.15 -21.72
CA ALA A 173 10.23 10.92 -20.48
C ALA A 173 10.62 10.04 -19.27
N THR A 174 10.11 8.80 -19.19
CA THR A 174 10.34 7.93 -18.03
C THR A 174 11.74 7.31 -17.99
N VAL A 175 12.43 7.19 -19.13
CA VAL A 175 13.78 6.59 -19.22
C VAL A 175 14.92 7.58 -18.96
N LEU A 176 14.65 8.89 -18.89
CA LEU A 176 15.66 9.91 -18.60
C LEU A 176 16.19 9.76 -17.16
N SER A 177 17.50 9.75 -16.97
CA SER A 177 18.11 9.60 -15.64
C SER A 177 18.01 10.90 -14.82
N SER A 178 18.08 10.79 -13.49
CA SER A 178 18.14 11.94 -12.58
C SER A 178 16.98 12.95 -12.71
N VAL A 179 15.79 12.45 -13.04
CA VAL A 179 14.50 13.14 -12.93
C VAL A 179 13.81 12.72 -11.63
N SER A 180 13.07 13.65 -11.00
CA SER A 180 12.41 13.43 -9.72
C SER A 180 11.36 12.31 -9.79
N ASN A 181 11.10 11.66 -8.66
CA ASN A 181 10.08 10.63 -8.53
C ASN A 181 8.69 11.21 -8.78
N HIS A 182 8.43 12.45 -8.38
CA HIS A 182 7.16 13.16 -8.64
C HIS A 182 6.90 13.40 -10.13
N ASP A 183 7.91 13.87 -10.85
CA ASP A 183 7.83 14.06 -12.30
C ASP A 183 7.60 12.71 -12.99
N ARG A 184 8.39 11.69 -12.64
CA ARG A 184 8.20 10.32 -13.17
C ARG A 184 6.81 9.77 -12.86
N ALA A 185 6.31 9.95 -11.65
CA ALA A 185 4.97 9.53 -11.25
C ALA A 185 3.91 10.18 -12.14
N THR A 186 4.08 11.47 -12.45
CA THR A 186 3.22 12.21 -13.39
C THR A 186 3.25 11.58 -14.79
N PHE A 187 4.43 11.23 -15.29
CA PHE A 187 4.58 10.65 -16.62
C PHE A 187 3.93 9.26 -16.71
N PHE A 188 4.17 8.40 -15.72
CA PHE A 188 3.52 7.08 -15.63
C PHE A 188 1.98 7.21 -15.51
N SER A 189 1.48 8.17 -14.74
CA SER A 189 0.04 8.44 -14.61
C SER A 189 -0.61 8.88 -15.92
N ASN A 190 0.07 9.75 -16.68
CA ASN A 190 -0.39 10.19 -18.01
C ASN A 190 -0.30 9.07 -19.06
N MET A 191 0.74 8.22 -18.97
CA MET A 191 0.90 7.05 -19.82
C MET A 191 -0.23 6.05 -19.60
N ALA A 192 -0.54 5.70 -18.34
CA ALA A 192 -1.66 4.84 -17.98
C ALA A 192 -2.99 5.35 -18.56
N ALA A 193 -3.25 6.67 -18.43
CA ALA A 193 -4.43 7.30 -18.98
C ALA A 193 -4.53 7.18 -20.51
N SER A 194 -3.39 7.31 -21.20
CA SER A 194 -3.31 7.22 -22.66
C SER A 194 -3.53 5.80 -23.14
N ARG A 195 -2.98 4.80 -22.46
CA ARG A 195 -3.24 3.37 -22.74
C ARG A 195 -4.70 2.99 -22.56
N VAL A 196 -5.34 3.46 -21.48
CA VAL A 196 -6.78 3.30 -21.28
C VAL A 196 -7.59 3.93 -22.41
N SER A 197 -7.19 5.12 -22.86
CA SER A 197 -7.90 5.83 -23.93
C SER A 197 -7.71 5.14 -25.28
N LEU A 198 -6.51 4.64 -25.55
CA LEU A 198 -6.19 3.82 -26.72
C LEU A 198 -7.05 2.55 -26.74
N TYR A 199 -7.12 1.82 -25.63
CA TYR A 199 -7.97 0.64 -25.49
C TYR A 199 -9.44 0.97 -25.80
N LYS A 200 -9.98 2.04 -25.19
CA LYS A 200 -11.36 2.48 -25.44
C LYS A 200 -11.60 2.84 -26.89
N GLN A 201 -10.67 3.56 -27.53
CA GLN A 201 -10.79 3.94 -28.94
C GLN A 201 -10.90 2.71 -29.86
N HIS A 202 -10.16 1.64 -29.56
CA HIS A 202 -10.22 0.39 -30.32
C HIS A 202 -11.56 -0.34 -30.15
N LEU A 203 -12.13 -0.33 -28.94
CA LEU A 203 -13.47 -0.89 -28.70
C LEU A 203 -14.57 -0.25 -29.56
N TYR A 204 -14.42 1.02 -29.94
CA TYR A 204 -15.40 1.73 -30.77
C TYR A 204 -15.16 1.57 -32.27
N THR A 205 -14.00 1.07 -32.71
CA THR A 205 -13.59 1.08 -34.12
C THR A 205 -13.50 -0.32 -34.74
N VAL A 206 -13.40 -1.38 -33.95
CA VAL A 206 -13.35 -2.77 -34.43
C VAL A 206 -14.61 -3.51 -34.00
N ASP A 207 -15.33 -4.08 -34.96
CA ASP A 207 -16.44 -5.00 -34.72
C ASP A 207 -15.90 -6.25 -33.99
N ASN A 208 -15.99 -6.27 -32.66
CA ASN A 208 -15.83 -7.42 -31.74
C ASN A 208 -14.84 -8.54 -32.15
N CYS A 209 -13.64 -8.20 -32.60
CA CYS A 209 -12.52 -9.13 -32.63
C CYS A 209 -11.56 -8.70 -31.53
N GLU A 210 -11.44 -9.53 -30.49
CA GLU A 210 -10.42 -9.37 -29.44
C GLU A 210 -9.03 -9.46 -30.09
N ASP A 211 -8.45 -8.31 -30.40
CA ASP A 211 -7.03 -8.21 -30.71
C ASP A 211 -6.25 -8.38 -29.40
N ASP A 212 -5.53 -9.50 -29.29
CA ASP A 212 -4.70 -9.85 -28.12
C ASP A 212 -3.68 -8.76 -27.76
N ASP A 213 -3.28 -7.89 -28.69
CA ASP A 213 -2.39 -6.77 -28.38
C ASP A 213 -3.12 -5.58 -27.73
N ILE A 214 -4.41 -5.37 -28.02
CA ILE A 214 -5.23 -4.34 -27.37
C ILE A 214 -5.52 -4.71 -25.91
N THR A 215 -5.80 -5.98 -25.62
CA THR A 215 -6.07 -6.44 -24.24
C THR A 215 -4.84 -6.26 -23.34
N LYS A 216 -3.64 -6.38 -23.91
CA LYS A 216 -2.36 -6.10 -23.21
C LYS A 216 -2.19 -4.63 -22.83
N GLU A 217 -2.90 -3.70 -23.46
CA GLU A 217 -2.83 -2.28 -23.11
C GLU A 217 -3.41 -1.99 -21.72
N LEU A 218 -4.41 -2.75 -21.26
CA LEU A 218 -4.93 -2.61 -19.90
C LEU A 218 -3.93 -3.13 -18.85
N ASP A 219 -3.23 -4.24 -19.13
CA ASP A 219 -2.17 -4.75 -18.26
C ASP A 219 -1.01 -3.76 -18.16
N ARG A 220 -0.61 -3.17 -19.30
CA ARG A 220 0.42 -2.12 -19.35
C ARG A 220 -0.06 -0.88 -18.58
N ALA A 221 -1.31 -0.45 -18.77
CA ALA A 221 -1.90 0.67 -18.04
C ALA A 221 -1.92 0.44 -16.52
N LEU A 222 -2.25 -0.77 -16.08
CA LEU A 222 -2.26 -1.14 -14.67
C LEU A 222 -0.84 -1.09 -14.08
N LYS A 223 0.16 -1.60 -14.81
CA LYS A 223 1.57 -1.52 -14.41
C LYS A 223 2.03 -0.07 -14.28
N ASP A 224 1.72 0.77 -15.27
CA ASP A 224 2.08 2.18 -15.26
C ASP A 224 1.40 2.93 -14.10
N ALA A 225 0.11 2.70 -13.86
CA ALA A 225 -0.61 3.32 -12.73
C ALA A 225 -0.05 2.89 -11.37
N LYS A 226 0.28 1.60 -11.20
CA LYS A 226 0.93 1.09 -9.98
C LYS A 226 2.32 1.68 -9.78
N GLN A 227 3.06 1.89 -10.86
CA GLN A 227 4.38 2.51 -10.80
C GLN A 227 4.29 3.99 -10.40
N ALA A 228 3.30 4.74 -10.92
CA ALA A 228 3.04 6.10 -10.48
C ALA A 228 2.75 6.17 -8.98
N ARG A 229 1.88 5.28 -8.47
CA ARG A 229 1.55 5.19 -7.04
C ARG A 229 2.76 4.83 -6.19
N LYS A 230 3.60 3.91 -6.67
CA LYS A 230 4.83 3.52 -5.95
C LYS A 230 5.82 4.67 -5.82
N LEU A 231 5.92 5.51 -6.85
CA LEU A 231 6.84 6.66 -6.86
C LEU A 231 6.32 7.84 -6.02
N TRP A 232 5.00 7.99 -5.91
CA TRP A 232 4.37 9.05 -5.11
C TRP A 232 3.11 8.51 -4.42
N VAL A 233 3.29 7.96 -3.22
CA VAL A 233 2.24 7.25 -2.46
C VAL A 233 1.13 8.17 -1.98
N THR A 234 1.40 9.42 -1.66
CA THR A 234 0.38 10.37 -1.19
C THR A 234 -0.44 10.99 -2.33
N TRP A 235 -0.09 10.75 -3.60
CA TRP A 235 -0.74 11.39 -4.73
C TRP A 235 -2.02 10.69 -5.18
N TRP A 236 -3.16 11.26 -4.79
CA TRP A 236 -4.49 10.72 -5.06
C TRP A 236 -4.74 10.35 -6.53
N LYS A 237 -4.16 11.08 -7.50
CA LYS A 237 -4.38 10.83 -8.92
C LYS A 237 -3.77 9.49 -9.35
N ALA A 238 -2.67 9.05 -8.74
CA ALA A 238 -2.09 7.74 -9.02
C ALA A 238 -3.01 6.60 -8.53
N HIS A 239 -3.55 6.72 -7.32
CA HIS A 239 -4.56 5.79 -6.78
C HIS A 239 -5.80 5.73 -7.67
N PHE A 240 -6.28 6.91 -8.09
CA PHE A 240 -7.39 7.03 -9.03
C PHE A 240 -7.15 6.29 -10.35
N ARG A 241 -5.93 6.36 -10.92
CA ARG A 241 -5.61 5.62 -12.15
C ARG A 241 -5.64 4.11 -11.94
N VAL A 242 -5.14 3.60 -10.80
CA VAL A 242 -5.21 2.17 -10.49
C VAL A 242 -6.67 1.72 -10.38
N GLY A 243 -7.49 2.46 -9.64
CA GLY A 243 -8.91 2.18 -9.49
C GLY A 243 -9.68 2.24 -10.82
N GLN A 244 -9.37 3.24 -11.66
CA GLN A 244 -9.95 3.39 -12.99
C GLN A 244 -9.64 2.18 -13.90
N VAL A 245 -8.41 1.66 -13.88
CA VAL A 245 -8.06 0.48 -14.68
C VAL A 245 -8.76 -0.77 -14.16
N TYR A 246 -8.81 -0.99 -12.84
CA TYR A 246 -9.56 -2.12 -12.27
C TYR A 246 -11.05 -2.07 -12.56
N ALA A 247 -11.66 -0.89 -12.56
CA ALA A 247 -13.06 -0.72 -12.93
C ALA A 247 -13.34 -1.14 -14.39
N ILE A 248 -12.40 -0.89 -15.30
CA ILE A 248 -12.50 -1.34 -16.70
C ILE A 248 -12.30 -2.86 -16.80
N LEU A 249 -11.43 -3.43 -15.97
CA LEU A 249 -11.23 -4.88 -15.85
C LEU A 249 -12.37 -5.60 -15.09
N VAL A 250 -13.45 -4.89 -14.72
CA VAL A 250 -14.60 -5.43 -13.96
C VAL A 250 -14.20 -6.00 -12.59
N ASP A 251 -13.07 -5.56 -12.04
CA ASP A 251 -12.60 -5.92 -10.71
C ASP A 251 -12.97 -4.82 -9.71
N HIS A 252 -14.27 -4.74 -9.42
CA HIS A 252 -14.86 -3.66 -8.62
C HIS A 252 -14.32 -3.62 -7.18
N ASP A 253 -14.03 -4.78 -6.59
CA ASP A 253 -13.43 -4.87 -5.26
C ASP A 253 -12.03 -4.25 -5.26
N LYS A 254 -11.17 -4.58 -6.22
CA LYS A 254 -9.84 -3.94 -6.32
C LYS A 254 -9.92 -2.48 -6.70
N ALA A 255 -10.94 -2.07 -7.47
CA ALA A 255 -11.16 -0.68 -7.82
C ALA A 255 -11.45 0.16 -6.56
N ILE A 256 -12.36 -0.30 -5.69
CA ILE A 256 -12.68 0.35 -4.41
C ILE A 256 -11.44 0.37 -3.50
N ASN A 257 -10.80 -0.79 -3.32
CA ASN A 257 -9.60 -0.91 -2.47
C ASN A 257 -8.43 -0.03 -2.92
N SER A 258 -8.39 0.39 -4.19
CA SER A 258 -7.31 1.26 -4.69
C SER A 258 -7.37 2.69 -4.15
N PHE A 259 -8.51 3.09 -3.58
CA PHE A 259 -8.71 4.37 -2.91
C PHE A 259 -8.63 4.29 -1.38
N GLU A 260 -8.56 3.08 -0.81
CA GLU A 260 -8.63 2.83 0.64
C GLU A 260 -7.26 2.45 1.24
N ARG A 261 -6.22 2.41 0.42
CA ARG A 261 -4.82 2.13 0.78
C ARG A 261 -3.92 3.11 0.04
#